data_AF-A0A0G4KFH9-F1
#
_entry.id   AF-A0A0G4KFH9-F1
#
_cell.length_a   1.000
_cell.length_b   1.000
_cell.length_c   1.000
_cell.angle_alpha   90.00
_cell.angle_beta   90.00
_cell.angle_gamma   90.00
#
_symmetry.space_group_name_H-M   'P 1'
#
loop_
_entity.id
_entity.type
_entity.pdbx_description
1 polymer ?
#
loop_
_entity_poly.entity_id
_entity_poly.type
_entity_poly.pdbx_seq_one_letter_code
_entity_poly.pdbx_strand_id
1 'polypeptide(L)'
;MAKNVCIIGAGPSGLVAAKTLLYNAPQGAFKVTVFDAQKRVGGLWPVSRDDGGGTVQPLMTTNQSRHTMHFSDFGWEDADGQFPRAWMVGRYLERYLARYPGAEVRLGWKVTRTEALEREDGGGGGWRVTARDGQGREEVGVFDRLVVATGFFGEPVLPRGITDGATVPVVHSSRYRDLKGLLGKGGKGGKILVVGGQMSGVEIAGTIASHLSSAVNAPGATSELAGAEGYTIHHLIQHPAWVFPLYTTPKPKLSAPPFLPVDLGSYNLNNRPKPLTNTQGHISPETAKTVHGIFQNIVGQDQSKFSESIAVKGDLTSEPPYLAMSEFYTEFEYLYIEEGEFKASNGLVFQARRRYIWRYDEKRDTISVWFVRTDDDKTADYLFHEVEFETKGATEGSDERAPWRAKAGHLCIDDFYNVAYEFAFAAVHLREWSIGYAVQGPKKDYAIRGVYRRE
;
A
#
# COMPACT_ATOMS: atom_id res chain seq x y z
N MET A 1 -1.40 7.02 -47.25
CA MET A 1 -2.32 6.01 -46.69
C MET A 1 -2.01 5.82 -45.21
N ALA A 2 -3.04 5.61 -44.38
CA ALA A 2 -2.87 5.31 -42.96
C ALA A 2 -2.07 4.00 -42.78
N LYS A 3 -1.17 3.97 -41.80
CA LYS A 3 -0.40 2.78 -41.42
C LYS A 3 -1.19 1.95 -40.41
N ASN A 4 -1.31 0.64 -40.66
CA ASN A 4 -1.99 -0.27 -39.74
C ASN A 4 -1.03 -0.67 -38.61
N VAL A 5 -1.45 -0.48 -37.37
CA VAL A 5 -0.66 -0.78 -36.18
C VAL A 5 -1.37 -1.83 -35.34
N CYS A 6 -0.69 -2.95 -35.07
CA CYS A 6 -1.11 -3.93 -34.08
C CYS A 6 -0.48 -3.60 -32.73
N ILE A 7 -1.29 -3.55 -31.68
CA ILE A 7 -0.84 -3.44 -30.29
C ILE A 7 -1.25 -4.72 -29.55
N ILE A 8 -0.30 -5.39 -28.89
CA ILE A 8 -0.55 -6.58 -28.09
C ILE A 8 -0.61 -6.20 -26.61
N GLY A 9 -1.82 -6.15 -26.06
CA GLY A 9 -2.12 -5.81 -24.67
C GLY A 9 -2.96 -4.53 -24.56
N ALA A 10 -4.08 -4.60 -23.84
CA ALA A 10 -4.99 -3.50 -23.51
C ALA A 10 -4.84 -3.07 -22.03
N GLY A 11 -3.64 -3.23 -21.48
CA GLY A 11 -3.23 -2.61 -20.21
C GLY A 11 -2.78 -1.14 -20.38
N PRO A 12 -2.25 -0.51 -19.32
CA PRO A 12 -1.85 0.91 -19.33
C PRO A 12 -0.97 1.29 -20.53
N SER A 13 0.07 0.52 -20.80
CA SER A 13 1.01 0.78 -21.89
C SER A 13 0.36 0.73 -23.27
N GLY A 14 -0.53 -0.25 -23.50
CA GLY A 14 -1.20 -0.40 -24.79
C GLY A 14 -2.24 0.69 -25.04
N LEU A 15 -2.98 1.09 -24.00
CA LEU A 15 -3.95 2.17 -24.09
C LEU A 15 -3.28 3.52 -24.36
N VAL A 16 -2.16 3.83 -23.69
CA VAL A 16 -1.38 5.04 -23.97
C VAL A 16 -0.78 5.01 -25.37
N ALA A 17 -0.27 3.87 -25.83
CA ALA A 17 0.27 3.72 -27.18
C ALA A 17 -0.83 3.96 -28.24
N ALA A 18 -2.01 3.37 -28.07
CA ALA A 18 -3.15 3.56 -28.95
C ALA A 18 -3.56 5.04 -29.00
N LYS A 19 -3.74 5.66 -27.83
CA LYS A 19 -4.07 7.08 -27.71
C LYS A 19 -3.03 7.95 -28.42
N THR A 20 -1.75 7.70 -28.19
CA THR A 20 -0.66 8.51 -28.77
C THR A 20 -0.68 8.44 -30.30
N LEU A 21 -0.84 7.25 -30.87
CA LEU A 21 -0.90 7.08 -32.33
C LEU A 21 -2.14 7.74 -32.95
N LEU A 22 -3.27 7.77 -32.24
CA LEU A 22 -4.53 8.30 -32.75
C LEU A 22 -4.68 9.82 -32.55
N TYR A 23 -4.14 10.37 -31.46
CA TYR A 23 -4.40 11.75 -31.03
C TYR A 23 -3.18 12.67 -31.03
N ASN A 24 -1.96 12.13 -30.98
CA ASN A 24 -0.73 12.92 -30.94
C ASN A 24 0.07 12.86 -32.25
N ALA A 25 -0.25 11.94 -33.15
CA ALA A 25 0.30 11.89 -34.51
C ALA A 25 -0.58 12.69 -35.49
N PRO A 26 -0.08 13.00 -36.71
CA PRO A 26 -0.91 13.62 -37.74
C PRO A 26 -2.22 12.84 -37.97
N GLN A 27 -3.33 13.55 -38.06
CA GLN A 27 -4.66 12.93 -38.19
C GLN A 27 -4.72 11.97 -39.38
N GLY A 28 -5.23 10.76 -39.15
CA GLY A 28 -5.33 9.72 -40.17
C GLY A 28 -4.00 9.05 -40.54
N ALA A 29 -2.89 9.34 -39.83
CA ALA A 29 -1.61 8.66 -40.06
C ALA A 29 -1.65 7.17 -39.69
N PHE A 30 -2.47 6.79 -38.69
CA PHE A 30 -2.51 5.43 -38.16
C PHE A 30 -3.94 4.89 -38.04
N LYS A 31 -4.09 3.59 -38.30
CA LYS A 31 -5.25 2.77 -37.92
C LYS A 31 -4.78 1.75 -36.90
N VAL A 32 -5.39 1.73 -35.71
CA VAL A 32 -4.89 0.98 -34.56
C VAL A 32 -5.84 -0.16 -34.21
N THR A 33 -5.31 -1.38 -34.11
CA THR A 33 -6.00 -2.55 -33.56
C THR A 33 -5.26 -3.02 -32.31
N VAL A 34 -5.97 -3.14 -31.19
CA VAL A 34 -5.43 -3.60 -29.91
C VAL A 34 -6.00 -4.99 -29.61
N PHE A 35 -5.14 -5.98 -29.43
CA PHE A 35 -5.53 -7.32 -29.00
C PHE A 35 -5.22 -7.53 -27.53
N ASP A 36 -6.16 -8.11 -26.77
CA ASP A 36 -5.88 -8.59 -25.42
C ASP A 36 -6.50 -9.96 -25.20
N ALA A 37 -5.74 -10.85 -24.53
CA ALA A 37 -6.21 -12.19 -24.19
C ALA A 37 -7.33 -12.16 -23.13
N GLN A 38 -7.38 -11.12 -22.29
CA GLN A 38 -8.42 -10.93 -21.30
C GLN A 38 -9.69 -10.37 -21.96
N LYS A 39 -10.85 -10.70 -21.37
CA LYS A 39 -12.16 -10.20 -21.83
C LYS A 39 -12.48 -8.78 -21.36
N ARG A 40 -11.51 -8.09 -20.77
CA ARG A 40 -11.60 -6.73 -20.24
C ARG A 40 -10.30 -5.97 -20.48
N VAL A 41 -10.37 -4.65 -20.45
CA VAL A 41 -9.18 -3.79 -20.44
C VAL A 41 -8.54 -3.79 -19.05
N GLY A 42 -7.38 -3.12 -18.94
CA GLY A 42 -6.71 -2.85 -17.66
C GLY A 42 -5.51 -3.75 -17.37
N GLY A 43 -5.38 -4.87 -18.08
CA GLY A 43 -4.28 -5.82 -17.91
C GLY A 43 -4.25 -6.37 -16.48
N LEU A 44 -3.21 -6.02 -15.72
CA LEU A 44 -3.04 -6.41 -14.32
C LEU A 44 -4.18 -5.91 -13.42
N TRP A 45 -4.76 -4.76 -13.75
CA TRP A 45 -5.70 -4.04 -12.89
C TRP A 45 -7.14 -4.52 -13.13
N PRO A 46 -7.82 -5.09 -12.12
CA PRO A 46 -9.22 -5.45 -12.22
C PRO A 46 -10.11 -4.21 -12.35
N VAL A 47 -11.32 -4.35 -12.89
CA VAL A 47 -12.27 -3.24 -13.05
C VAL A 47 -13.40 -3.24 -12.02
N SER A 48 -13.52 -4.33 -11.25
CA SER A 48 -14.53 -4.47 -10.19
C SER A 48 -13.93 -5.03 -8.92
N ARG A 49 -14.61 -4.78 -7.80
CA ARG A 49 -14.21 -5.26 -6.46
C ARG A 49 -14.24 -6.78 -6.34
N ASP A 50 -15.06 -7.43 -7.17
CA ASP A 50 -15.32 -8.87 -7.11
C ASP A 50 -14.56 -9.65 -8.20
N ASP A 51 -13.68 -9.00 -8.97
CA ASP A 51 -12.86 -9.64 -10.00
C ASP A 51 -11.72 -10.47 -9.38
N GLY A 52 -12.08 -11.60 -8.79
CA GLY A 52 -11.14 -12.54 -8.17
C GLY A 52 -10.28 -13.32 -9.17
N GLY A 53 -10.61 -13.29 -10.47
CA GLY A 53 -10.00 -14.11 -11.53
C GLY A 53 -8.62 -13.63 -11.99
N GLY A 54 -8.24 -12.39 -11.66
CA GLY A 54 -6.95 -11.80 -12.03
C GLY A 54 -5.74 -12.34 -11.26
N THR A 55 -4.58 -11.70 -11.45
CA THR A 55 -3.33 -11.99 -10.71
C THR A 55 -3.10 -11.04 -9.54
N VAL A 56 -3.98 -10.06 -9.35
CA VAL A 56 -3.94 -9.05 -8.29
C VAL A 56 -5.22 -9.11 -7.48
N GLN A 57 -5.10 -8.88 -6.18
CA GLN A 57 -6.25 -8.79 -5.27
C GLN A 57 -6.97 -7.45 -5.54
N PRO A 58 -8.28 -7.42 -5.87
CA PRO A 58 -8.95 -6.19 -6.32
C PRO A 58 -8.97 -5.04 -5.33
N LEU A 59 -9.02 -5.34 -4.04
CA LEU A 59 -9.05 -4.40 -2.93
C LEU A 59 -7.66 -3.94 -2.46
N MET A 60 -6.56 -4.47 -3.01
CA MET A 60 -5.22 -4.03 -2.62
C MET A 60 -5.03 -2.55 -2.96
N THR A 61 -4.33 -1.83 -2.10
CA THR A 61 -4.03 -0.41 -2.27
C THR A 61 -2.79 -0.24 -3.13
N THR A 62 -2.76 0.79 -3.98
CA THR A 62 -1.58 1.14 -4.76
C THR A 62 -0.47 1.65 -3.85
N ASN A 63 0.78 1.43 -4.24
CA ASN A 63 1.94 1.97 -3.53
C ASN A 63 2.35 3.37 -4.03
N GLN A 64 1.58 3.94 -4.96
CA GLN A 64 1.70 5.30 -5.45
C GLN A 64 0.38 6.02 -5.25
N SER A 65 0.47 7.32 -4.95
CA SER A 65 -0.71 8.15 -4.77
C SER A 65 -1.34 8.49 -6.10
N ARG A 66 -2.61 8.90 -6.04
CA ARG A 66 -3.36 9.41 -7.20
C ARG A 66 -2.66 10.58 -7.90
N HIS A 67 -1.78 11.32 -7.21
CA HIS A 67 -1.08 12.46 -7.79
C HIS A 67 0.11 12.09 -8.68
N THR A 68 0.65 10.88 -8.56
CA THR A 68 1.75 10.43 -9.44
C THR A 68 1.37 9.24 -10.29
N MET A 69 0.35 8.48 -9.87
CA MET A 69 -0.17 7.33 -10.60
C MET A 69 -1.27 7.73 -11.58
N HIS A 70 -1.03 8.69 -12.45
CA HIS A 70 -1.99 9.10 -13.49
C HIS A 70 -1.30 9.35 -14.83
N PHE A 71 -2.08 9.40 -15.91
CA PHE A 71 -1.57 9.79 -17.22
C PHE A 71 -1.49 11.30 -17.31
N SER A 72 -0.51 11.81 -18.04
CA SER A 72 -0.19 13.25 -18.07
C SER A 72 -1.36 14.16 -18.49
N ASP A 73 -2.35 13.62 -19.19
CA ASP A 73 -3.52 14.33 -19.69
C ASP A 73 -4.86 13.78 -19.16
N PHE A 74 -4.82 12.95 -18.11
CA PHE A 74 -6.01 12.38 -17.49
C PHE A 74 -5.78 12.13 -16.00
N GLY A 75 -6.43 12.92 -15.15
CA GLY A 75 -6.34 12.83 -13.69
C GLY A 75 -7.37 11.89 -13.08
N TRP A 76 -7.23 11.64 -11.77
CA TRP A 76 -8.22 10.94 -10.96
C TRP A 76 -9.40 11.86 -10.59
N GLU A 77 -10.51 11.27 -10.15
CA GLU A 77 -11.66 12.02 -9.65
C GLU A 77 -11.48 12.36 -8.16
N ASP A 78 -12.11 13.44 -7.68
CA ASP A 78 -11.96 13.88 -6.28
C ASP A 78 -12.38 12.81 -5.25
N ALA A 79 -13.35 11.97 -5.61
CA ALA A 79 -13.86 10.87 -4.79
C ALA A 79 -12.94 9.64 -4.76
N ASP A 80 -11.93 9.56 -5.64
CA ASP A 80 -10.96 8.46 -5.63
C ASP A 80 -9.98 8.66 -4.46
N GLY A 81 -9.74 7.60 -3.67
CA GLY A 81 -8.88 7.66 -2.48
C GLY A 81 -7.44 8.08 -2.79
N GLN A 82 -6.73 8.59 -1.78
CA GLN A 82 -5.37 9.11 -1.93
C GLN A 82 -4.42 8.07 -2.55
N PHE A 83 -4.56 6.81 -2.14
CA PHE A 83 -3.95 5.64 -2.76
C PHE A 83 -5.09 4.75 -3.30
N PRO A 84 -5.38 4.79 -4.61
CA PRO A 84 -6.48 4.05 -5.19
C PRO A 84 -6.35 2.53 -4.95
N ARG A 85 -7.48 1.84 -4.84
CA ARG A 85 -7.47 0.37 -4.84
C ARG A 85 -7.29 -0.16 -6.26
N ALA A 86 -6.77 -1.38 -6.41
CA ALA A 86 -6.50 -1.97 -7.72
C ALA A 86 -7.71 -1.96 -8.66
N TRP A 87 -8.92 -2.20 -8.14
CA TRP A 87 -10.15 -2.13 -8.93
C TRP A 87 -10.48 -0.71 -9.46
N MET A 88 -10.10 0.32 -8.71
CA MET A 88 -10.25 1.73 -9.11
C MET A 88 -9.30 2.06 -10.26
N VAL A 89 -8.09 1.49 -10.26
CA VAL A 89 -7.14 1.63 -11.38
C VAL A 89 -7.71 1.05 -12.67
N GLY A 90 -8.36 -0.12 -12.64
CA GLY A 90 -9.02 -0.65 -13.84
C GLY A 90 -10.14 0.26 -14.33
N ARG A 91 -10.98 0.81 -13.44
CA ARG A 91 -12.01 1.79 -13.83
C ARG A 91 -11.42 3.06 -14.42
N TYR A 92 -10.32 3.56 -13.86
CA TYR A 92 -9.58 4.69 -14.42
C TYR A 92 -9.14 4.41 -15.87
N LEU A 93 -8.66 3.18 -16.16
CA LEU A 93 -8.26 2.77 -17.51
C LEU A 93 -9.46 2.61 -18.46
N GLU A 94 -10.61 2.13 -17.98
CA GLU A 94 -11.87 2.13 -18.75
C GLU A 94 -12.30 3.55 -19.14
N ARG A 95 -12.25 4.50 -18.19
CA ARG A 95 -12.55 5.91 -18.45
C ARG A 95 -11.56 6.51 -19.46
N TYR A 96 -10.27 6.15 -19.35
CA TYR A 96 -9.25 6.62 -20.31
C TYR A 96 -9.53 6.14 -21.73
N LEU A 97 -9.88 4.86 -21.91
CA LEU A 97 -10.27 4.33 -23.22
C LEU A 97 -11.54 5.04 -23.76
N ALA A 98 -12.55 5.26 -22.92
CA ALA A 98 -13.77 5.97 -23.32
C ALA A 98 -13.51 7.43 -23.73
N ARG A 99 -12.52 8.09 -23.11
CA ARG A 99 -12.11 9.46 -23.41
C ARG A 99 -11.40 9.61 -24.76
N TYR A 100 -10.77 8.54 -25.25
CA TYR A 100 -9.97 8.51 -26.47
C TYR A 100 -10.40 7.37 -27.42
N PRO A 101 -11.61 7.46 -28.01
CA PRO A 101 -12.11 6.44 -28.93
C PRO A 101 -11.31 6.41 -30.25
N GLY A 102 -11.47 5.34 -31.04
CA GLY A 102 -10.93 5.24 -32.40
C GLY A 102 -10.02 4.03 -32.64
N ALA A 103 -9.53 3.40 -31.58
CA ALA A 103 -8.86 2.10 -31.68
C ALA A 103 -9.90 0.97 -31.80
N GLU A 104 -9.63 -0.03 -32.63
CA GLU A 104 -10.36 -1.29 -32.63
C GLU A 104 -9.81 -2.17 -31.50
N VAL A 105 -10.55 -2.31 -30.40
CA VAL A 105 -10.11 -3.08 -29.23
C VAL A 105 -10.76 -4.46 -29.25
N ARG A 106 -9.95 -5.50 -29.46
CA ARG A 106 -10.37 -6.90 -29.54
C ARG A 106 -9.97 -7.65 -28.27
N LEU A 107 -10.90 -7.66 -27.32
CA LEU A 107 -10.78 -8.36 -26.04
C LEU A 107 -11.13 -9.85 -26.18
N GLY A 108 -10.49 -10.70 -25.39
CA GLY A 108 -10.65 -12.16 -25.46
C GLY A 108 -9.92 -12.80 -26.65
N TRP A 109 -8.99 -12.07 -27.27
CA TRP A 109 -8.18 -12.50 -28.41
C TRP A 109 -6.70 -12.53 -28.02
N LYS A 110 -6.14 -13.73 -27.87
CA LYS A 110 -4.73 -13.93 -27.58
C LYS A 110 -3.92 -13.93 -28.88
N VAL A 111 -2.98 -13.01 -29.02
CA VAL A 111 -1.95 -13.11 -30.07
C VAL A 111 -1.05 -14.30 -29.73
N THR A 112 -0.99 -15.29 -30.62
CA THR A 112 -0.23 -16.53 -30.45
C THR A 112 1.07 -16.53 -31.23
N ARG A 113 1.16 -15.72 -32.30
CA ARG A 113 2.33 -15.68 -33.18
C ARG A 113 2.47 -14.33 -33.86
N THR A 114 3.71 -13.86 -33.99
CA THR A 114 4.08 -12.68 -34.77
C THR A 114 5.29 -13.01 -35.64
N GLU A 115 5.22 -12.69 -36.92
CA GLU A 115 6.28 -12.94 -37.89
C GLU A 115 6.62 -11.65 -38.62
N ALA A 116 7.90 -11.29 -38.65
CA ALA A 116 8.36 -10.18 -39.49
C ALA A 116 8.23 -10.58 -40.96
N LEU A 117 7.70 -9.67 -41.77
CA LEU A 117 7.65 -9.82 -43.22
C LEU A 117 8.83 -9.07 -43.83
N GLU A 118 9.50 -9.69 -44.79
CA GLU A 118 10.53 -9.04 -45.59
C GLU A 118 9.94 -8.45 -46.87
N ARG A 119 10.50 -7.34 -47.34
CA ARG A 119 10.24 -6.83 -48.69
C ARG A 119 11.30 -7.32 -49.65
N GLU A 120 10.92 -7.42 -50.92
CA GLU A 120 11.83 -7.76 -52.02
C GLU A 120 13.02 -6.79 -52.16
N ASP A 121 12.89 -5.55 -51.64
CA ASP A 121 13.94 -4.52 -51.65
C ASP A 121 14.84 -4.50 -50.40
N GLY A 122 14.69 -5.47 -49.49
CA GLY A 122 15.44 -5.54 -48.23
C GLY A 122 14.96 -4.59 -47.13
N GLY A 123 13.86 -3.84 -47.36
CA GLY A 123 13.18 -3.07 -46.32
C GLY A 123 12.23 -3.91 -45.45
N GLY A 124 11.92 -3.44 -44.24
CA GLY A 124 10.93 -4.09 -43.36
C GLY A 124 9.51 -4.10 -43.96
N GLY A 125 8.95 -5.28 -44.21
CA GLY A 125 7.66 -5.52 -44.88
C GLY A 125 6.44 -5.53 -43.96
N GLY A 126 6.62 -5.22 -42.69
CA GLY A 126 5.57 -5.24 -41.68
C GLY A 126 5.55 -6.56 -40.91
N TRP A 127 4.38 -6.91 -40.38
CA TRP A 127 4.20 -8.01 -39.46
C TRP A 127 2.96 -8.82 -39.81
N ARG A 128 3.11 -10.15 -39.89
CA ARG A 128 2.00 -11.09 -39.87
C ARG A 128 1.70 -11.45 -38.43
N VAL A 129 0.47 -11.23 -37.99
CA VAL A 129 0.00 -11.46 -36.62
C VAL A 129 -1.09 -12.50 -36.64
N THR A 130 -0.93 -13.55 -35.84
CA THR A 130 -1.94 -14.60 -35.64
C THR A 130 -2.57 -14.42 -34.26
N ALA A 131 -3.89 -14.26 -34.20
CA ALA A 131 -4.65 -14.11 -32.97
C ALA A 131 -5.73 -15.19 -32.86
N ARG A 132 -5.97 -15.68 -31.66
CA ARG A 132 -6.94 -16.72 -31.37
C ARG A 132 -7.90 -16.30 -30.27
N ASP A 133 -9.19 -16.54 -30.45
CA ASP A 133 -10.20 -16.27 -29.43
C ASP A 133 -10.40 -17.43 -28.45
N GLY A 134 -11.23 -17.22 -27.43
CA GLY A 134 -11.58 -18.25 -26.44
C GLY A 134 -12.36 -19.46 -26.97
N GLN A 135 -12.84 -19.42 -28.21
CA GLN A 135 -13.54 -20.52 -28.90
C GLN A 135 -12.60 -21.29 -29.84
N GLY A 136 -11.32 -20.91 -29.91
CA GLY A 136 -10.33 -21.53 -30.77
C GLY A 136 -10.35 -21.01 -32.21
N ARG A 137 -11.17 -19.99 -32.52
CA ARG A 137 -11.13 -19.33 -33.84
C ARG A 137 -9.83 -18.57 -33.98
N GLU A 138 -9.17 -18.76 -35.12
CA GLU A 138 -7.90 -18.14 -35.42
C GLU A 138 -8.06 -17.15 -36.58
N GLU A 139 -7.45 -15.98 -36.44
CA GLU A 139 -7.39 -14.96 -37.47
C GLU A 139 -5.94 -14.53 -37.70
N VAL A 140 -5.63 -14.27 -38.97
CA VAL A 140 -4.32 -13.80 -39.40
C VAL A 140 -4.49 -12.43 -40.04
N GLY A 141 -3.76 -11.44 -39.54
CA GLY A 141 -3.74 -10.07 -40.05
C GLY A 141 -2.33 -9.62 -40.41
N VAL A 142 -2.23 -8.68 -41.35
CA VAL A 142 -0.96 -8.02 -41.72
C VAL A 142 -0.99 -6.57 -41.26
N PHE A 143 0.08 -6.14 -40.58
CA PHE A 143 0.21 -4.80 -40.01
C PHE A 143 1.52 -4.16 -40.44
N ASP A 144 1.54 -2.85 -40.65
CA ASP A 144 2.76 -2.10 -40.96
C ASP A 144 3.70 -2.00 -39.74
N ARG A 145 3.11 -1.98 -38.53
CA ARG A 145 3.82 -1.79 -37.26
C ARG A 145 3.24 -2.69 -36.18
N LEU A 146 4.09 -3.07 -35.23
CA LEU A 146 3.76 -3.89 -34.08
C LEU A 146 4.25 -3.20 -32.80
N VAL A 147 3.41 -3.15 -31.77
CA VAL A 147 3.75 -2.69 -30.42
C VAL A 147 3.44 -3.82 -29.44
N VAL A 148 4.44 -4.26 -28.67
CA VAL A 148 4.26 -5.28 -27.64
C VAL A 148 4.08 -4.59 -26.29
N ALA A 149 2.90 -4.72 -25.71
CA ALA A 149 2.47 -4.08 -24.46
C ALA A 149 1.89 -5.11 -23.47
N THR A 150 2.45 -6.33 -23.46
CA THR A 150 1.94 -7.49 -22.68
C THR A 150 2.20 -7.40 -21.18
N GLY A 151 3.09 -6.50 -20.75
CA GLY A 151 3.58 -6.46 -19.37
C GLY A 151 4.46 -7.68 -19.02
N PHE A 152 4.87 -7.76 -17.75
CA PHE A 152 5.84 -8.76 -17.26
C PHE A 152 5.38 -9.56 -16.02
N PHE A 153 4.21 -9.26 -15.45
CA PHE A 153 3.63 -9.95 -14.30
C PHE A 153 2.54 -10.99 -14.65
N GLY A 154 2.52 -11.46 -15.91
CA GLY A 154 1.45 -12.31 -16.43
C GLY A 154 1.51 -13.77 -15.95
N GLU A 155 2.72 -14.31 -15.74
CA GLU A 155 2.93 -15.71 -15.39
C GLU A 155 3.60 -15.84 -14.01
N PRO A 156 2.97 -16.54 -13.04
CA PRO A 156 3.58 -16.82 -11.73
C PRO A 156 4.84 -17.65 -11.84
N VAL A 157 5.87 -17.29 -11.07
CA VAL A 157 7.10 -18.10 -10.97
C VAL A 157 7.09 -18.84 -9.64
N LEU A 158 7.02 -20.17 -9.71
CA LEU A 158 7.15 -21.04 -8.55
C LEU A 158 8.54 -21.70 -8.58
N PRO A 159 9.38 -21.53 -7.53
CA PRO A 159 10.68 -22.15 -7.47
C PRO A 159 10.57 -23.68 -7.39
N ARG A 160 11.25 -24.37 -8.32
CA ARG A 160 11.36 -25.84 -8.34
C ARG A 160 11.99 -26.35 -7.05
N GLY A 161 11.61 -27.55 -6.61
CA GLY A 161 12.13 -28.18 -5.39
C GLY A 161 11.55 -27.64 -4.07
N ILE A 162 10.81 -26.52 -4.09
CA ILE A 162 9.99 -26.06 -2.95
C ILE A 162 8.55 -26.58 -3.09
N THR A 163 8.00 -26.52 -4.31
CA THR A 163 6.63 -26.93 -4.59
C THR A 163 6.49 -28.42 -4.94
N ASP A 164 7.57 -29.02 -5.43
CA ASP A 164 7.58 -30.40 -5.91
C ASP A 164 7.54 -31.35 -4.71
N GLY A 165 6.42 -32.06 -4.53
CA GLY A 165 6.23 -32.95 -3.39
C GLY A 165 5.86 -32.25 -2.07
N ALA A 166 5.44 -30.97 -2.14
CA ALA A 166 4.96 -30.26 -0.97
C ALA A 166 3.80 -31.02 -0.29
N THR A 167 3.96 -31.30 1.00
CA THR A 167 2.95 -31.97 1.83
C THR A 167 1.93 -31.00 2.44
N VAL A 168 2.14 -29.70 2.19
CA VAL A 168 1.29 -28.59 2.67
C VAL A 168 0.77 -27.79 1.47
N PRO A 169 -0.38 -27.10 1.59
CA PRO A 169 -0.88 -26.23 0.54
C PRO A 169 0.13 -25.12 0.19
N VAL A 170 0.44 -24.97 -1.10
CA VAL A 170 1.28 -23.89 -1.61
C VAL A 170 0.46 -22.96 -2.49
N VAL A 171 0.47 -21.66 -2.17
CA VAL A 171 -0.28 -20.63 -2.89
C VAL A 171 0.69 -19.54 -3.32
N HIS A 172 0.81 -19.30 -4.63
CA HIS A 172 1.56 -18.15 -5.14
C HIS A 172 0.84 -16.84 -4.77
N SER A 173 1.59 -15.76 -4.53
CA SER A 173 1.05 -14.44 -4.14
C SER A 173 -0.09 -13.94 -5.06
N SER A 174 0.02 -14.20 -6.37
CA SER A 174 -1.01 -13.85 -7.37
C SER A 174 -2.38 -14.51 -7.16
N ARG A 175 -2.45 -15.56 -6.33
CA ARG A 175 -3.67 -16.30 -5.98
C ARG A 175 -4.15 -16.05 -4.55
N TYR A 176 -3.34 -15.40 -3.70
CA TYR A 176 -3.79 -15.00 -2.37
C TYR A 176 -4.91 -13.95 -2.47
N ARG A 177 -5.94 -14.09 -1.63
CA ARG A 177 -7.12 -13.19 -1.62
C ARG A 177 -7.51 -12.77 -0.22
N ASP A 178 -7.65 -13.75 0.67
CA ASP A 178 -8.04 -13.58 2.05
C ASP A 178 -7.63 -14.80 2.89
N LEU A 179 -7.82 -14.70 4.20
CA LEU A 179 -7.52 -15.80 5.14
C LEU A 179 -8.42 -17.02 4.94
N LYS A 180 -9.67 -16.84 4.53
CA LYS A 180 -10.64 -17.94 4.37
C LYS A 180 -10.27 -18.84 3.19
N GLY A 181 -9.83 -18.26 2.08
CA GLY A 181 -9.30 -18.97 0.92
C GLY A 181 -7.95 -19.61 1.20
N LEU A 182 -7.13 -19.01 2.06
CA LEU A 182 -5.83 -19.57 2.45
C LEU A 182 -5.95 -20.74 3.42
N LEU A 183 -6.82 -20.64 4.43
CA LEU A 183 -6.90 -21.57 5.56
C LEU A 183 -8.08 -22.56 5.46
N GLY A 184 -9.08 -22.27 4.62
CA GLY A 184 -10.30 -23.06 4.52
C GLY A 184 -11.24 -22.88 5.72
N LYS A 185 -12.20 -23.80 5.87
CA LYS A 185 -13.13 -23.85 7.01
C LYS A 185 -12.69 -24.93 8.00
N GLY A 186 -12.02 -24.56 9.10
CA GLY A 186 -11.91 -25.45 10.27
C GLY A 186 -10.52 -26.02 10.60
N GLY A 187 -9.44 -25.24 10.51
CA GLY A 187 -8.17 -25.64 11.13
C GLY A 187 -8.14 -25.37 12.64
N LYS A 188 -7.40 -26.20 13.39
CA LYS A 188 -7.14 -26.02 14.84
C LYS A 188 -5.90 -25.15 15.11
N GLY A 189 -5.58 -24.23 14.19
CA GLY A 189 -4.30 -23.52 14.17
C GLY A 189 -3.24 -24.13 13.25
N GLY A 190 -2.06 -23.50 13.19
CA GLY A 190 -0.97 -23.91 12.31
C GLY A 190 0.08 -22.82 12.08
N LYS A 191 1.03 -23.10 11.18
CA LYS A 191 2.05 -22.14 10.75
C LYS A 191 1.80 -21.74 9.30
N ILE A 192 1.69 -20.44 9.05
CA ILE A 192 1.65 -19.85 7.72
C ILE A 192 3.06 -19.37 7.40
N LEU A 193 3.63 -19.84 6.31
CA LEU A 193 4.95 -19.41 5.83
C LEU A 193 4.77 -18.54 4.58
N VAL A 194 5.21 -17.29 4.65
CA VAL A 194 5.32 -16.39 3.49
C VAL A 194 6.78 -16.38 3.05
N VAL A 195 7.04 -16.57 1.76
CA VAL A 195 8.40 -16.66 1.20
C VAL A 195 8.62 -15.53 0.20
N GLY A 196 9.69 -14.75 0.43
CA GLY A 196 10.16 -13.67 -0.46
C GLY A 196 9.98 -12.28 0.15
N GLY A 197 11.08 -11.53 0.30
CA GLY A 197 11.11 -10.24 1.02
C GLY A 197 10.86 -8.98 0.19
N GLN A 198 10.16 -9.09 -0.95
CA GLN A 198 9.81 -7.94 -1.81
C GLN A 198 8.37 -7.49 -1.59
N MET A 199 7.93 -6.44 -2.30
CA MET A 199 6.62 -5.79 -2.19
C MET A 199 5.46 -6.74 -1.84
N SER A 200 5.17 -7.77 -2.66
CA SER A 200 4.06 -8.69 -2.39
C SER A 200 4.23 -9.52 -1.12
N GLY A 201 5.43 -9.98 -0.82
CA GLY A 201 5.67 -10.85 0.34
C GLY A 201 5.59 -10.07 1.65
N VAL A 202 6.19 -8.88 1.70
CA VAL A 202 6.05 -7.94 2.82
C VAL A 202 4.59 -7.58 3.05
N GLU A 203 3.87 -7.17 2.00
CA GLU A 203 2.47 -6.74 2.13
C GLU A 203 1.54 -7.89 2.53
N ILE A 204 1.69 -9.07 1.92
CA ILE A 204 0.89 -10.25 2.29
C ILE A 204 1.19 -10.69 3.73
N ALA A 205 2.46 -10.65 4.15
CA ALA A 205 2.82 -11.01 5.52
C ALA A 205 2.18 -10.06 6.54
N GLY A 206 2.30 -8.74 6.33
CA GLY A 206 1.66 -7.73 7.18
C GLY A 206 0.12 -7.88 7.18
N THR A 207 -0.47 -8.06 6.01
CA THR A 207 -1.92 -8.25 5.83
C THR A 207 -2.43 -9.48 6.58
N ILE A 208 -1.78 -10.63 6.45
CA ILE A 208 -2.16 -11.87 7.16
C ILE A 208 -2.04 -11.66 8.67
N ALA A 209 -0.94 -11.07 9.15
CA ALA A 209 -0.75 -10.79 10.57
C ALA A 209 -1.87 -9.89 11.13
N SER A 210 -2.17 -8.79 10.44
CA SER A 210 -3.22 -7.83 10.80
C SER A 210 -4.61 -8.47 10.79
N HIS A 211 -4.94 -9.27 9.77
CA HIS A 211 -6.22 -9.96 9.68
C HIS A 211 -6.39 -11.07 10.72
N LEU A 212 -5.32 -11.82 11.05
CA LEU A 212 -5.35 -12.80 12.13
C LEU A 212 -5.59 -12.11 13.48
N SER A 213 -4.89 -10.99 13.73
CA SER A 213 -5.10 -10.19 14.94
C SER A 213 -6.54 -9.68 15.03
N SER A 214 -7.09 -9.16 13.93
CA SER A 214 -8.48 -8.69 13.85
C SER A 214 -9.48 -9.81 14.10
N ALA A 215 -9.24 -11.00 13.54
CA ALA A 215 -10.09 -12.17 13.76
C ALA A 215 -10.13 -12.61 15.23
N VAL A 216 -9.07 -12.36 15.99
CA VAL A 216 -9.00 -12.73 17.42
C VAL A 216 -9.55 -11.61 18.33
N ASN A 217 -9.25 -10.35 18.04
CA ASN A 217 -9.43 -9.25 19.00
C ASN A 217 -10.47 -8.18 18.57
N ALA A 218 -11.09 -8.29 17.40
CA ALA A 218 -12.07 -7.29 16.95
C ALA A 218 -13.40 -7.39 17.73
N PRO A 219 -13.94 -6.27 18.24
CA PRO A 219 -15.18 -6.26 19.01
C PRO A 219 -16.39 -6.63 18.14
N GLY A 220 -17.30 -7.42 18.70
CA GLY A 220 -18.56 -7.79 18.02
C GLY A 220 -18.40 -8.70 16.79
N ALA A 221 -17.18 -9.10 16.45
CA ALA A 221 -16.92 -10.02 15.35
C ALA A 221 -16.92 -11.46 15.88
N THR A 222 -17.94 -12.24 15.56
CA THR A 222 -17.72 -13.69 15.41
C THR A 222 -16.86 -13.86 14.17
N SER A 223 -15.55 -14.03 14.38
CA SER A 223 -14.63 -14.36 13.30
C SER A 223 -15.19 -15.54 12.50
N GLU A 224 -15.27 -15.38 11.18
CA GLU A 224 -15.57 -16.50 10.27
C GLU A 224 -14.45 -17.56 10.29
N LEU A 225 -13.28 -17.22 10.82
CA LEU A 225 -12.14 -18.09 11.05
C LEU A 225 -12.12 -18.54 12.52
N ALA A 226 -12.79 -19.65 12.79
CA ALA A 226 -12.64 -20.35 14.07
C ALA A 226 -11.18 -20.81 14.26
N GLY A 227 -10.63 -20.62 15.47
CA GLY A 227 -9.26 -21.04 15.80
C GLY A 227 -8.17 -20.12 15.25
N ALA A 228 -8.49 -18.87 14.91
CA ALA A 228 -7.52 -17.88 14.41
C ALA A 228 -6.35 -17.69 15.39
N GLU A 229 -6.60 -17.76 16.70
CA GLU A 229 -5.63 -17.70 17.79
C GLU A 229 -4.60 -18.83 17.77
N GLY A 230 -4.90 -19.95 17.09
CA GLY A 230 -3.99 -21.07 16.92
C GLY A 230 -3.00 -20.90 15.76
N TYR A 231 -3.13 -19.84 14.95
CA TYR A 231 -2.25 -19.60 13.80
C TYR A 231 -1.08 -18.67 14.14
N THR A 232 0.09 -19.00 13.59
CA THR A 232 1.25 -18.11 13.57
C THR A 232 1.70 -17.87 12.15
N ILE A 233 2.21 -16.67 11.87
CA ILE A 233 2.79 -16.31 10.59
C ILE A 233 4.30 -16.17 10.72
N HIS A 234 5.02 -16.71 9.73
CA HIS A 234 6.47 -16.64 9.61
C HIS A 234 6.79 -16.06 8.23
N HIS A 235 7.58 -14.98 8.18
CA HIS A 235 8.00 -14.39 6.91
C HIS A 235 9.48 -14.72 6.67
N LEU A 236 9.74 -15.57 5.68
CA LEU A 236 11.07 -15.96 5.26
C LEU A 236 11.54 -15.03 4.13
N ILE A 237 12.58 -14.25 4.43
CA ILE A 237 13.18 -13.31 3.50
C ILE A 237 14.64 -13.70 3.25
N GLN A 238 15.08 -13.55 2.00
CA GLN A 238 16.47 -13.78 1.60
C GLN A 238 17.37 -12.56 1.88
N HIS A 239 16.79 -11.36 1.86
CA HIS A 239 17.47 -10.09 2.06
C HIS A 239 16.47 -9.11 2.69
N PRO A 240 16.86 -8.35 3.73
CA PRO A 240 15.99 -7.34 4.32
C PRO A 240 15.71 -6.20 3.32
N ALA A 241 14.47 -5.73 3.30
CA ALA A 241 14.06 -4.54 2.55
C ALA A 241 13.78 -3.39 3.53
N TRP A 242 14.03 -2.17 3.09
CA TRP A 242 13.47 -1.00 3.76
C TRP A 242 11.98 -0.95 3.52
N VAL A 243 11.20 -1.08 4.59
CA VAL A 243 9.74 -1.02 4.52
C VAL A 243 9.30 0.41 4.78
N PHE A 244 8.71 1.03 3.77
CA PHE A 244 8.22 2.39 3.84
C PHE A 244 6.70 2.39 4.07
N PRO A 245 6.18 3.24 4.96
CA PRO A 245 4.76 3.59 4.94
C PRO A 245 4.42 4.38 3.66
N LEU A 246 3.14 4.39 3.30
CA LEU A 246 2.57 5.13 2.19
C LEU A 246 2.68 6.65 2.40
N TYR A 247 2.70 7.09 3.65
CA TYR A 247 2.93 8.49 4.01
C TYR A 247 4.30 8.64 4.68
N THR A 248 5.10 9.57 4.17
CA THR A 248 6.39 9.93 4.76
C THR A 248 6.46 11.43 4.98
N THR A 249 7.59 11.92 5.49
CA THR A 249 7.80 13.36 5.62
C THR A 249 8.98 13.85 4.79
N PRO A 250 8.83 14.97 4.05
CA PRO A 250 9.96 15.63 3.42
C PRO A 250 10.87 16.36 4.43
N LYS A 251 10.44 16.53 5.68
CA LYS A 251 11.17 17.25 6.73
C LYS A 251 11.34 16.37 8.00
N PRO A 252 12.04 15.22 7.92
CA PRO A 252 12.10 14.22 9.01
C PRO A 252 12.77 14.71 10.31
N LYS A 253 13.47 15.85 10.26
CA LYS A 253 14.14 16.45 11.41
C LYS A 253 13.22 17.37 12.23
N LEU A 254 12.01 17.67 11.77
CA LEU A 254 11.04 18.45 12.54
C LEU A 254 10.38 17.59 13.61
N SER A 255 10.06 18.19 14.75
CA SER A 255 9.25 17.58 15.82
C SER A 255 7.77 17.49 15.45
N ALA A 256 7.33 18.26 14.46
CA ALA A 256 5.99 18.24 13.88
C ALA A 256 6.07 18.23 12.35
N PRO A 257 6.62 17.16 11.75
CA PRO A 257 6.80 17.09 10.31
C PRO A 257 5.44 17.08 9.59
N PRO A 258 5.31 17.74 8.43
CA PRO A 258 4.18 17.49 7.54
C PRO A 258 4.32 16.09 6.94
N PHE A 259 3.19 15.40 6.79
CA PHE A 259 3.12 14.11 6.12
C PHE A 259 2.59 14.29 4.70
N LEU A 260 3.25 13.62 3.76
CA LEU A 260 2.87 13.59 2.36
C LEU A 260 2.92 12.16 1.86
N PRO A 261 2.13 11.83 0.82
CA PRO A 261 2.35 10.62 0.05
C PRO A 261 3.83 10.46 -0.32
N VAL A 262 4.36 9.27 -0.06
CA VAL A 262 5.79 8.95 -0.17
C VAL A 262 6.37 9.14 -1.56
N ASP A 263 5.57 8.94 -2.59
CA ASP A 263 5.90 9.17 -3.98
C ASP A 263 6.18 10.65 -4.30
N LEU A 264 5.51 11.61 -3.65
CA LEU A 264 5.78 13.04 -3.85
C LEU A 264 7.20 13.42 -3.43
N GLY A 265 7.65 12.91 -2.27
CA GLY A 265 9.04 13.09 -1.83
C GLY A 265 10.03 12.32 -2.70
N SER A 266 9.65 11.09 -3.06
CA SER A 266 10.52 10.15 -3.80
C SER A 266 10.76 10.57 -5.25
N TYR A 267 9.79 11.23 -5.90
CA TYR A 267 9.88 11.72 -7.28
C TYR A 267 10.21 13.20 -7.40
N ASN A 268 10.61 13.85 -6.30
CA ASN A 268 11.02 15.25 -6.34
C ASN A 268 12.30 15.42 -7.18
N LEU A 269 12.14 16.04 -8.35
CA LEU A 269 13.21 16.33 -9.31
C LEU A 269 14.32 17.20 -8.72
N ASN A 270 14.03 18.04 -7.72
CA ASN A 270 15.04 18.87 -7.06
C ASN A 270 16.05 18.05 -6.24
N ASN A 271 15.69 16.80 -5.89
CA ASN A 271 16.55 15.88 -5.15
C ASN A 271 17.38 14.97 -6.07
N ARG A 272 17.40 15.22 -7.38
CA ARG A 272 18.12 14.37 -8.36
C ARG A 272 19.35 15.10 -8.91
N PRO A 273 20.48 14.40 -9.09
CA PRO A 273 21.63 14.97 -9.77
C PRO A 273 21.26 15.36 -11.21
N LYS A 274 21.87 16.44 -11.71
CA LYS A 274 21.70 16.90 -13.09
C LYS A 274 23.04 16.74 -13.85
N PRO A 275 23.03 16.21 -15.09
CA PRO A 275 21.87 15.72 -15.85
C PRO A 275 21.26 14.47 -15.20
N LEU A 276 19.97 14.20 -15.47
CA LEU A 276 19.32 13.00 -14.95
C LEU A 276 20.01 11.76 -15.49
N THR A 277 20.49 10.90 -14.59
CA THR A 277 21.07 9.60 -14.92
C THR A 277 20.18 8.49 -14.40
N ASN A 278 20.16 7.34 -15.09
CA ASN A 278 19.49 6.17 -14.58
C ASN A 278 20.31 5.59 -13.42
N THR A 279 19.74 5.60 -12.22
CA THR A 279 20.36 5.05 -11.01
C THR A 279 19.85 3.66 -10.65
N GLN A 280 19.04 3.02 -11.51
CA GLN A 280 18.54 1.67 -11.31
C GLN A 280 19.59 0.62 -11.72
N GLY A 281 19.70 -0.47 -10.96
CA GLY A 281 20.59 -1.59 -11.26
C GLY A 281 21.82 -1.65 -10.37
N HIS A 282 22.96 -2.03 -10.94
CA HIS A 282 24.23 -2.15 -10.22
C HIS A 282 24.78 -0.76 -9.87
N ILE A 283 24.75 -0.42 -8.60
CA ILE A 283 25.33 0.81 -8.05
C ILE A 283 26.62 0.48 -7.30
N SER A 284 27.52 1.46 -7.15
CA SER A 284 28.73 1.26 -6.36
C SER A 284 28.39 1.07 -4.87
N PRO A 285 29.24 0.38 -4.08
CA PRO A 285 29.08 0.28 -2.63
C PRO A 285 28.89 1.63 -1.92
N GLU A 286 29.56 2.68 -2.37
CA GLU A 286 29.44 4.04 -1.81
C GLU A 286 28.08 4.65 -2.12
N THR A 287 27.57 4.42 -3.33
CA THR A 287 26.23 4.85 -3.75
C THR A 287 25.17 4.10 -2.95
N ALA A 288 25.33 2.78 -2.80
CA ALA A 288 24.47 1.96 -1.94
C ALA A 288 24.40 2.52 -0.51
N LYS A 289 25.55 2.73 0.15
CA LYS A 289 25.61 3.31 1.50
C LYS A 289 24.89 4.65 1.60
N THR A 290 25.05 5.50 0.59
CA THR A 290 24.36 6.80 0.51
C THR A 290 22.84 6.62 0.46
N VAL A 291 22.35 5.71 -0.39
CA VAL A 291 20.90 5.47 -0.53
C VAL A 291 20.33 4.81 0.73
N HIS A 292 21.04 3.86 1.35
CA HIS A 292 20.68 3.30 2.66
C HIS A 292 20.56 4.38 3.73
N GLY A 293 21.52 5.31 3.79
CA GLY A 293 21.46 6.45 4.71
C GLY A 293 20.27 7.39 4.44
N ILE A 294 19.92 7.61 3.17
CA ILE A 294 18.69 8.37 2.82
C ILE A 294 17.45 7.63 3.30
N PHE A 295 17.35 6.32 3.05
CA PHE A 295 16.19 5.53 3.46
C PHE A 295 16.05 5.51 4.98
N GLN A 296 17.14 5.26 5.70
CA GLN A 296 17.18 5.33 7.16
C GLN A 296 16.75 6.69 7.70
N ASN A 297 17.13 7.80 7.05
CA ASN A 297 16.70 9.14 7.46
C ASN A 297 15.21 9.39 7.20
N ILE A 298 14.65 8.83 6.12
CA ILE A 298 13.22 8.97 5.79
C ILE A 298 12.37 8.16 6.76
N VAL A 299 12.75 6.90 7.03
CA VAL A 299 12.02 6.07 8.01
C VAL A 299 12.34 6.47 9.45
N GLY A 300 13.51 7.06 9.71
CA GLY A 300 13.88 7.62 11.02
C GLY A 300 14.57 6.65 11.99
N GLN A 301 14.81 5.41 11.59
CA GLN A 301 15.45 4.39 12.44
C GLN A 301 16.09 3.27 11.59
N ASP A 302 17.00 2.49 12.19
CA ASP A 302 17.34 1.19 11.63
C ASP A 302 16.26 0.19 12.07
N GLN A 303 15.74 -0.64 11.16
CA GLN A 303 14.55 -1.46 11.39
C GLN A 303 14.72 -2.57 12.47
N SER A 304 15.86 -2.63 13.17
CA SER A 304 16.09 -3.60 14.26
C SER A 304 15.16 -3.44 15.44
N LYS A 305 14.56 -2.24 15.62
CA LYS A 305 13.53 -2.01 16.66
C LYS A 305 12.33 -2.95 16.51
N PHE A 306 12.04 -3.42 15.30
CA PHE A 306 10.96 -4.39 15.05
C PHE A 306 11.47 -5.84 15.10
N SER A 307 12.62 -6.11 14.47
CA SER A 307 13.29 -7.39 14.52
C SER A 307 14.73 -7.26 14.01
N GLU A 308 15.69 -7.89 14.69
CA GLU A 308 17.07 -7.96 14.19
C GLU A 308 17.17 -8.63 12.81
N SER A 309 16.23 -9.52 12.45
CA SER A 309 16.22 -10.20 11.15
C SER A 309 15.90 -9.29 9.97
N ILE A 310 15.34 -8.10 10.20
CA ILE A 310 15.06 -7.11 9.15
C ILE A 310 16.01 -5.90 9.20
N ALA A 311 17.01 -5.94 10.09
CA ALA A 311 17.99 -4.88 10.22
C ALA A 311 18.91 -4.86 8.99
N VAL A 312 19.09 -3.67 8.40
CA VAL A 312 20.01 -3.46 7.29
C VAL A 312 21.32 -2.90 7.83
N LYS A 313 22.24 -3.80 8.21
CA LYS A 313 23.50 -3.48 8.92
C LYS A 313 24.70 -4.12 8.22
N GLY A 314 25.91 -3.63 8.54
CA GLY A 314 27.16 -4.21 8.05
C GLY A 314 27.28 -4.21 6.54
N ASP A 315 27.70 -5.34 5.97
CA ASP A 315 27.95 -5.49 4.53
C ASP A 315 26.72 -5.23 3.67
N LEU A 316 25.51 -5.48 4.19
CA LEU A 316 24.24 -5.22 3.50
C LEU A 316 24.06 -3.74 3.13
N THR A 317 24.70 -2.81 3.86
CA THR A 317 24.65 -1.38 3.53
C THR A 317 25.45 -1.02 2.27
N SER A 318 26.29 -1.94 1.81
CA SER A 318 27.09 -1.81 0.58
C SER A 318 26.42 -2.45 -0.64
N GLU A 319 25.27 -3.09 -0.46
CA GLU A 319 24.48 -3.71 -1.53
C GLU A 319 23.34 -2.77 -1.99
N PRO A 320 22.81 -2.93 -3.22
CA PRO A 320 21.66 -2.14 -3.66
C PRO A 320 20.46 -2.29 -2.71
N PRO A 321 19.88 -1.18 -2.19
CA PRO A 321 18.81 -1.26 -1.22
C PRO A 321 17.55 -1.86 -1.82
N TYR A 322 16.94 -2.80 -1.11
CA TYR A 322 15.61 -3.30 -1.43
C TYR A 322 14.56 -2.42 -0.76
N LEU A 323 13.48 -2.15 -1.46
CA LEU A 323 12.38 -1.33 -0.99
C LEU A 323 11.10 -2.17 -1.02
N ALA A 324 10.36 -2.13 0.08
CA ALA A 324 8.98 -2.59 0.12
C ALA A 324 8.11 -1.48 0.71
N MET A 325 6.81 -1.56 0.50
CA MET A 325 5.85 -0.59 1.01
C MET A 325 4.72 -1.34 1.68
N SER A 326 4.41 -0.98 2.92
CA SER A 326 3.35 -1.61 3.70
C SER A 326 2.98 -0.77 4.90
N GLU A 327 1.68 -0.65 5.16
CA GLU A 327 1.13 -0.05 6.37
C GLU A 327 1.01 -1.06 7.53
N PHE A 328 1.22 -2.35 7.25
CA PHE A 328 0.91 -3.44 8.21
C PHE A 328 2.12 -4.26 8.63
N TYR A 329 3.29 -4.01 8.06
CA TYR A 329 4.46 -4.86 8.29
C TYR A 329 5.35 -4.34 9.43
N THR A 330 5.61 -3.04 9.47
CA THR A 330 6.37 -2.37 10.54
C THR A 330 5.50 -1.48 11.44
N GLU A 331 4.22 -1.30 11.09
CA GLU A 331 3.27 -0.48 11.83
C GLU A 331 2.03 -1.33 12.14
N PHE A 332 1.57 -1.29 13.38
CA PHE A 332 0.42 -2.08 13.87
C PHE A 332 -0.48 -1.18 14.73
N GLU A 333 -1.72 -1.62 14.98
CA GLU A 333 -2.59 -0.97 15.96
C GLU A 333 -1.87 -0.82 17.31
N TYR A 334 -2.01 0.35 17.92
CA TYR A 334 -1.34 0.67 19.17
C TYR A 334 -2.27 0.36 20.35
N LEU A 335 -1.94 -0.70 21.12
CA LEU A 335 -2.49 -0.93 22.45
C LEU A 335 -1.72 -0.07 23.45
N TYR A 336 -2.38 0.96 23.95
CA TYR A 336 -1.81 1.86 24.95
C TYR A 336 -2.10 1.33 26.36
N ILE A 337 -1.08 1.20 27.22
CA ILE A 337 -1.17 0.63 28.57
C ILE A 337 -0.60 1.62 29.59
N GLU A 338 -1.45 2.07 30.51
CA GLU A 338 -1.08 2.78 31.74
C GLU A 338 -0.97 1.77 32.87
N GLU A 339 0.19 1.74 33.53
CA GLU A 339 0.41 1.02 34.78
C GLU A 339 1.08 1.95 35.78
N GLY A 340 0.53 2.02 36.99
CA GLY A 340 1.10 2.86 38.03
C GLY A 340 0.37 2.74 39.35
N GLU A 341 0.84 3.50 40.32
CA GLU A 341 0.29 3.52 41.66
C GLU A 341 -0.50 4.82 41.86
N PHE A 342 -1.82 4.72 42.03
CA PHE A 342 -2.63 5.86 42.42
C PHE A 342 -2.54 6.06 43.93
N LYS A 343 -2.12 7.27 44.35
CA LYS A 343 -2.07 7.69 45.75
C LYS A 343 -3.03 8.84 45.98
N ALA A 344 -4.05 8.62 46.79
CA ALA A 344 -4.93 9.67 47.25
C ALA A 344 -4.31 10.41 48.45
N SER A 345 -4.72 11.67 48.65
CA SER A 345 -4.30 12.52 49.76
C SER A 345 -4.70 11.97 51.15
N ASN A 346 -5.69 11.08 51.21
CA ASN A 346 -6.10 10.39 52.44
C ASN A 346 -5.28 9.12 52.75
N GLY A 347 -4.21 8.87 52.00
CA GLY A 347 -3.33 7.70 52.19
C GLY A 347 -3.81 6.42 51.50
N LEU A 348 -4.95 6.43 50.78
CA LEU A 348 -5.34 5.30 49.94
C LEU A 348 -4.35 5.13 48.79
N VAL A 349 -3.79 3.94 48.67
CA VAL A 349 -2.87 3.56 47.60
C VAL A 349 -3.41 2.33 46.90
N PHE A 350 -3.53 2.37 45.57
CA PHE A 350 -3.87 1.19 44.78
C PHE A 350 -3.18 1.20 43.42
N GLN A 351 -2.95 0.01 42.86
CA GLN A 351 -2.44 -0.14 41.50
C GLN A 351 -3.51 0.27 40.50
N ALA A 352 -3.24 1.30 39.72
CA ALA A 352 -4.07 1.77 38.64
C ALA A 352 -3.53 1.22 37.32
N ARG A 353 -4.41 0.55 36.59
CA ARG A 353 -4.14 0.11 35.23
C ARG A 353 -5.24 0.60 34.31
N ARG A 354 -4.88 1.20 33.18
CA ARG A 354 -5.83 1.54 32.12
C ARG A 354 -5.27 1.12 30.78
N ARG A 355 -6.16 0.76 29.87
CA ARG A 355 -5.78 0.39 28.50
C ARG A 355 -6.72 1.02 27.50
N TYR A 356 -6.15 1.45 26.39
CA TYR A 356 -6.88 2.09 25.31
C TYR A 356 -6.39 1.56 23.97
N ILE A 357 -7.33 1.30 23.05
CA ILE A 357 -7.01 0.93 21.67
C ILE A 357 -7.21 2.16 20.78
N TRP A 358 -6.18 2.52 20.04
CA TRP A 358 -6.19 3.63 19.10
C TRP A 358 -6.39 3.09 17.68
N ARG A 359 -7.41 3.61 16.98
CA ARG A 359 -7.76 3.18 15.61
C ARG A 359 -7.88 4.37 14.69
N TYR A 360 -7.32 4.23 13.49
CA TYR A 360 -7.56 5.17 12.40
C TYR A 360 -8.65 4.64 11.47
N ASP A 361 -9.64 5.48 11.16
CA ASP A 361 -10.64 5.23 10.12
C ASP A 361 -10.33 6.10 8.90
N GLU A 362 -9.73 5.50 7.88
CA GLU A 362 -9.36 6.16 6.62
C GLU A 362 -10.55 6.82 5.91
N LYS A 363 -11.77 6.26 6.01
CA LYS A 363 -12.93 6.82 5.30
C LYS A 363 -13.43 8.11 5.92
N ARG A 364 -13.30 8.22 7.24
CA ARG A 364 -13.69 9.40 8.02
C ARG A 364 -12.52 10.33 8.29
N ASP A 365 -11.31 9.90 7.94
CA ASP A 365 -10.05 10.55 8.30
C ASP A 365 -9.99 10.93 9.80
N THR A 366 -10.34 9.96 10.64
CA THR A 366 -10.52 10.19 12.08
C THR A 366 -9.75 9.16 12.89
N ILE A 367 -9.08 9.61 13.95
CA ILE A 367 -8.51 8.71 14.96
C ILE A 367 -9.52 8.58 16.10
N SER A 368 -9.88 7.34 16.43
CA SER A 368 -10.78 7.01 17.54
C SER A 368 -10.02 6.29 18.64
N VAL A 369 -10.38 6.58 19.89
CA VAL A 369 -9.84 5.96 21.08
C VAL A 369 -10.93 5.12 21.73
N TRP A 370 -10.62 3.87 22.06
CA TRP A 370 -11.57 2.91 22.62
C TRP A 370 -11.09 2.42 23.98
N PHE A 371 -12.02 2.24 24.91
CA PHE A 371 -11.73 1.48 26.12
C PHE A 371 -11.49 0.02 25.78
N VAL A 372 -10.68 -0.65 26.59
CA VAL A 372 -10.43 -2.09 26.51
C VAL A 372 -11.25 -2.80 27.57
N ARG A 373 -11.77 -3.99 27.23
CA ARG A 373 -12.54 -4.82 28.15
C ARG A 373 -11.74 -5.14 29.42
N THR A 374 -12.43 -5.24 30.55
CA THR A 374 -11.79 -5.56 31.84
C THR A 374 -11.49 -7.04 32.00
N ASP A 375 -12.22 -7.91 31.30
CA ASP A 375 -12.08 -9.37 31.32
C ASP A 375 -11.17 -9.91 30.19
N ASP A 376 -10.97 -9.12 29.14
CA ASP A 376 -10.07 -9.39 28.03
C ASP A 376 -9.27 -8.14 27.66
N ASP A 377 -8.00 -8.18 27.95
CA ASP A 377 -7.12 -7.02 27.99
C ASP A 377 -6.60 -6.56 26.61
N LYS A 378 -7.13 -7.14 25.53
CA LYS A 378 -6.81 -6.84 24.12
C LYS A 378 -8.01 -6.49 23.26
N THR A 379 -9.23 -6.67 23.76
CA THR A 379 -10.45 -6.44 22.98
C THR A 379 -11.06 -5.09 23.32
N ALA A 380 -11.38 -4.31 22.30
CA ALA A 380 -12.07 -3.03 22.47
C ALA A 380 -13.47 -3.25 23.06
N ASP A 381 -13.91 -2.36 23.94
CA ASP A 381 -15.20 -2.40 24.61
C ASP A 381 -16.16 -1.39 23.96
N TYR A 382 -16.06 -0.11 24.35
CA TYR A 382 -16.83 0.99 23.78
C TYR A 382 -15.94 2.19 23.46
N LEU A 383 -16.44 3.04 22.56
CA LEU A 383 -15.77 4.26 22.12
C LEU A 383 -15.58 5.20 23.32
N PHE A 384 -14.35 5.70 23.48
CA PHE A 384 -14.05 6.75 24.46
C PHE A 384 -14.33 8.12 23.83
N HIS A 385 -13.59 8.46 22.77
CA HIS A 385 -13.80 9.67 21.97
C HIS A 385 -13.07 9.59 20.63
N GLU A 386 -13.35 10.55 19.76
CA GLU A 386 -12.63 10.79 18.51
C GLU A 386 -11.69 12.00 18.67
N VAL A 387 -10.52 11.94 18.04
CA VAL A 387 -9.47 12.94 18.11
C VAL A 387 -9.60 13.88 16.91
N GLU A 388 -9.79 15.16 17.19
CA GLU A 388 -9.88 16.23 16.18
C GLU A 388 -8.56 17.00 16.15
N PHE A 389 -7.78 16.84 15.07
CA PHE A 389 -6.55 17.60 14.90
C PHE A 389 -6.85 19.08 14.62
N GLU A 390 -6.15 19.96 15.32
CA GLU A 390 -6.24 21.39 15.09
C GLU A 390 -5.49 21.69 13.79
N THR A 391 -6.22 22.03 12.72
CA THR A 391 -5.61 22.40 11.45
C THR A 391 -4.78 23.67 11.64
N LYS A 392 -3.44 23.54 11.62
CA LYS A 392 -2.58 24.68 11.33
C LYS A 392 -2.83 25.04 9.87
N GLY A 393 -3.64 26.06 9.60
CA GLY A 393 -3.51 26.77 8.32
C GLY A 393 -2.03 27.12 8.20
N ALA A 394 -1.39 26.73 7.09
CA ALA A 394 0.02 27.01 6.85
C ALA A 394 0.20 28.52 6.65
N THR A 395 0.11 29.30 7.73
CA THR A 395 0.47 30.70 7.76
C THR A 395 1.98 30.78 7.93
N GLU A 396 2.64 31.52 7.05
CA GLU A 396 4.05 31.88 7.20
C GLU A 396 4.30 32.40 8.63
N GLY A 397 5.07 31.64 9.42
CA GLY A 397 5.38 31.99 10.82
C GLY A 397 4.92 30.99 11.89
N SER A 398 4.24 29.88 11.54
CA SER A 398 4.05 28.79 12.52
C SER A 398 5.39 28.20 12.92
N ASP A 399 5.67 28.08 14.22
CA ASP A 399 6.87 27.40 14.71
C ASP A 399 6.88 25.95 14.21
N GLU A 400 7.74 25.65 13.23
CA GLU A 400 7.90 24.32 12.63
C GLU A 400 8.39 23.28 13.66
N ARG A 401 8.77 23.72 14.87
CA ARG A 401 9.13 22.86 16.00
C ARG A 401 7.99 22.62 17.00
N ALA A 402 6.85 23.31 16.87
CA ALA A 402 5.73 23.13 17.79
C ALA A 402 4.96 21.83 17.47
N PRO A 403 4.64 20.98 18.47
CA PRO A 403 3.98 19.69 18.28
C PRO A 403 2.64 19.81 17.54
N TRP A 404 2.16 18.70 16.99
CA TRP A 404 0.80 18.62 16.45
C TRP A 404 -0.19 18.66 17.59
N ARG A 405 -1.20 19.52 17.48
CA ARG A 405 -2.24 19.65 18.50
C ARG A 405 -3.52 19.00 18.04
N ALA A 406 -4.21 18.40 18.98
CA ALA A 406 -5.55 17.90 18.76
C ALA A 406 -6.38 18.09 20.02
N LYS A 407 -7.68 17.97 19.88
CA LYS A 407 -8.63 18.04 20.99
C LYS A 407 -9.63 16.90 20.88
N ALA A 408 -10.29 16.61 21.98
CA ALA A 408 -11.47 15.76 22.00
C ALA A 408 -12.41 16.19 23.13
N GLY A 409 -13.66 15.76 23.04
CA GLY A 409 -14.64 15.98 24.09
C GLY A 409 -15.55 14.77 24.23
N HIS A 410 -15.80 14.33 25.46
CA HIS A 410 -16.82 13.31 25.72
C HIS A 410 -17.49 13.53 27.07
N LEU A 411 -18.76 13.13 27.13
CA LEU A 411 -19.53 13.11 28.36
C LEU A 411 -19.42 11.72 28.99
N CYS A 412 -18.99 11.65 30.24
CA CYS A 412 -18.98 10.42 31.02
C CYS A 412 -19.95 10.58 32.18
N ILE A 413 -21.14 10.00 32.03
CA ILE A 413 -22.27 10.15 32.97
C ILE A 413 -22.66 11.64 33.08
N ASP A 414 -22.21 12.32 34.14
CA ASP A 414 -22.52 13.74 34.42
C ASP A 414 -21.28 14.65 34.29
N ASP A 415 -20.10 14.09 34.03
CA ASP A 415 -18.83 14.82 33.97
C ASP A 415 -18.42 14.98 32.50
N PHE A 416 -18.15 16.22 32.05
CA PHE A 416 -17.63 16.49 30.71
C PHE A 416 -16.11 16.54 30.74
N TYR A 417 -15.50 15.74 29.88
CA TYR A 417 -14.05 15.67 29.71
C TYR A 417 -13.66 16.48 28.49
N ASN A 418 -12.98 17.60 28.71
CA ASN A 418 -12.31 18.35 27.65
C ASN A 418 -10.86 17.89 27.56
N VAL A 419 -10.47 17.38 26.40
CA VAL A 419 -9.20 16.71 26.17
C VAL A 419 -8.35 17.53 25.22
N ALA A 420 -7.10 17.76 25.57
CA ALA A 420 -6.11 18.41 24.71
C ALA A 420 -4.90 17.50 24.51
N TYR A 421 -4.39 17.45 23.29
CA TYR A 421 -3.27 16.61 22.88
C TYR A 421 -2.12 17.44 22.32
N GLU A 422 -0.90 16.97 22.57
CA GLU A 422 0.28 17.41 21.83
C GLU A 422 1.08 16.18 21.38
N PHE A 423 1.28 16.01 20.07
CA PHE A 423 2.03 14.90 19.47
C PHE A 423 3.36 15.38 18.89
N ALA A 424 4.46 14.74 19.30
CA ALA A 424 5.80 15.01 18.84
C ALA A 424 6.38 13.79 18.12
N PHE A 425 6.78 14.01 16.86
CA PHE A 425 7.26 12.97 15.97
C PHE A 425 8.78 13.07 15.76
N ALA A 426 9.36 11.97 15.31
CA ALA A 426 10.69 11.89 14.74
C ALA A 426 10.59 11.11 13.42
N ALA A 427 10.83 11.79 12.29
CA ALA A 427 10.48 11.28 10.97
C ALA A 427 9.02 10.81 10.89
N VAL A 428 8.77 9.53 10.62
CA VAL A 428 7.42 8.95 10.56
C VAL A 428 6.93 8.36 11.88
N HIS A 429 7.75 8.38 12.93
CA HIS A 429 7.42 7.73 14.19
C HIS A 429 6.96 8.73 15.25
N LEU A 430 5.88 8.40 15.96
CA LEU A 430 5.47 9.11 17.16
C LEU A 430 6.45 8.80 18.30
N ARG A 431 7.20 9.82 18.74
CA ARG A 431 8.23 9.68 19.78
C ARG A 431 7.65 9.93 21.18
N GLU A 432 6.90 11.01 21.30
CA GLU A 432 6.29 11.46 22.53
C GLU A 432 4.92 12.07 22.22
N TRP A 433 3.97 11.88 23.12
CA TRP A 433 2.76 12.69 23.11
C TRP A 433 2.32 13.02 24.53
N SER A 434 1.55 14.08 24.69
CA SER A 434 0.93 14.43 25.96
C SER A 434 -0.57 14.58 25.79
N ILE A 435 -1.30 14.28 26.85
CA ILE A 435 -2.75 14.50 26.95
C ILE A 435 -3.06 15.20 28.26
N GLY A 436 -3.83 16.26 28.15
CA GLY A 436 -4.45 16.96 29.26
C GLY A 436 -5.94 16.67 29.28
N TYR A 437 -6.48 16.39 30.46
CA TYR A 437 -7.90 16.35 30.73
C TYR A 437 -8.25 17.54 31.62
N ALA A 438 -9.23 18.34 31.21
CA ALA A 438 -9.95 19.25 32.07
C ALA A 438 -11.36 18.69 32.26
N VAL A 439 -11.66 18.23 33.47
CA VAL A 439 -12.94 17.59 33.80
C VAL A 439 -13.80 18.60 34.55
N GLN A 440 -15.02 18.78 34.05
CA GLN A 440 -16.01 19.66 34.65
C GLN A 440 -17.30 18.89 34.92
N GLY A 441 -17.77 18.94 36.16
CA GLY A 441 -19.02 18.28 36.52
C GLY A 441 -19.58 18.74 37.87
N PRO A 442 -20.83 18.37 38.20
CA PRO A 442 -21.56 18.92 39.35
C PRO A 442 -20.89 18.66 40.71
N LYS A 443 -19.99 17.68 40.79
CA LYS A 443 -19.34 17.23 42.03
C LYS A 443 -17.82 17.10 41.93
N LYS A 444 -17.22 17.35 40.76
CA LYS A 444 -15.79 17.12 40.50
C LYS A 444 -15.27 18.10 39.45
N ASP A 445 -14.28 18.90 39.83
CA ASP A 445 -13.48 19.73 38.93
C ASP A 445 -12.00 19.40 39.15
N TYR A 446 -11.33 18.89 38.12
CA TYR A 446 -9.90 18.61 38.20
C TYR A 446 -9.23 18.64 36.82
N ALA A 447 -7.92 18.84 36.82
CA ALA A 447 -7.08 18.71 35.63
C ALA A 447 -6.03 17.60 35.82
N ILE A 448 -5.85 16.77 34.80
CA ILE A 448 -4.79 15.75 34.76
C ILE A 448 -3.96 15.98 33.51
N ARG A 449 -2.65 15.83 33.60
CA ARG A 449 -1.75 15.80 32.43
C ARG A 449 -0.90 14.53 32.47
N GLY A 450 -0.91 13.79 31.37
CA GLY A 450 -0.02 12.66 31.12
C GLY A 450 0.95 12.98 29.99
N VAL A 451 2.18 12.46 30.09
CA VAL A 451 3.17 12.48 29.01
C VAL A 451 3.61 11.04 28.77
N TYR A 452 3.62 10.65 27.50
CA TYR A 452 3.83 9.29 27.05
C TYR A 452 5.00 9.28 26.08
N ARG A 453 5.95 8.39 26.32
CA ARG A 453 7.15 8.21 25.50
C ARG A 453 7.25 6.77 25.07
N ARG A 454 7.65 6.55 23.83
CA ARG A 454 8.02 5.22 23.34
C ARG A 454 9.49 5.01 23.69
N GLU A 455 9.76 4.11 24.65
CA GLU A 455 11.14 3.67 24.94
C GLU A 455 11.74 2.89 23.76
#